data_AF-A0A956PW81-F1
#
_entry.id   AF-A0A956PW81-F1
#
_cell.length_a   1.000
_cell.length_b   1.000
_cell.length_c   1.000
_cell.angle_alpha   90.00
_cell.angle_beta   90.00
_cell.angle_gamma   90.00
#
_symmetry.space_group_name_H-M   'P 1'
#
loop_
_entity.id
_entity.type
_entity.pdbx_description
1 polymer ?
#
loop_
_entity_poly.entity_id
_entity_poly.type
_entity_poly.pdbx_seq_one_letter_code
_entity_poly.pdbx_strand_id
1 'polypeptide(L)'
;MSNSTEGVYENNLFLANSFDVATNGRQNYSTFRGNRWDRYRGYDLDRDGFGDVGFRPVSVFSHVVQDQGPALILLRSLFVDLLDGAERAFPLLTPITLQDESPRMELQP
;
A
#
# COMPACT_ATOMS: atom_id res chain seq x y z
N MET A 1 -7.48 -21.76 5.02
CA MET A 1 -7.01 -20.63 4.19
C MET A 1 -8.20 -19.72 3.96
N SER A 2 -8.30 -18.61 4.67
CA SER A 2 -9.41 -17.67 4.53
C SER A 2 -9.00 -16.58 3.54
N ASN A 3 -9.44 -16.70 2.29
CA ASN A 3 -9.57 -15.56 1.41
C ASN A 3 -10.85 -14.83 1.86
N SER A 4 -10.73 -13.64 2.42
CA SER A 4 -11.89 -12.77 2.61
C SER A 4 -12.12 -12.08 1.27
N THR A 5 -13.01 -12.65 0.46
CA THR A 5 -13.02 -12.43 -0.98
C THR A 5 -13.47 -11.04 -1.42
N GLU A 6 -14.07 -10.17 -0.59
CA GLU A 6 -14.51 -8.83 -1.03
C GLU A 6 -14.54 -7.85 0.16
N GLY A 7 -13.36 -7.43 0.64
CA GLY A 7 -13.26 -6.44 1.72
C GLY A 7 -13.42 -5.02 1.18
N VAL A 8 -14.36 -4.25 1.73
CA VAL A 8 -14.46 -2.81 1.47
C VAL A 8 -13.79 -2.06 2.62
N TYR A 9 -12.69 -1.38 2.34
CA TYR A 9 -11.91 -0.61 3.30
C TYR A 9 -12.02 0.88 2.95
N GLU A 10 -12.88 1.58 3.67
CA GLU A 10 -13.15 3.00 3.45
C GLU A 10 -12.91 3.84 4.69
N ASN A 11 -12.36 5.04 4.50
CA ASN A 11 -12.15 6.04 5.56
C ASN A 11 -11.29 5.57 6.75
N ASN A 12 -10.45 4.55 6.55
CA ASN A 12 -9.53 4.05 7.57
C ASN A 12 -8.29 4.95 7.70
N LEU A 13 -7.62 4.85 8.85
CA LEU A 13 -6.31 5.45 9.07
C LEU A 13 -5.25 4.35 9.11
N PHE A 14 -4.36 4.34 8.12
CA PHE A 14 -3.18 3.47 8.05
C PHE A 14 -1.96 4.30 8.49
N LEU A 15 -1.53 4.06 9.73
CA LEU A 15 -0.48 4.83 10.39
C LEU A 15 0.56 3.89 11.00
N ALA A 16 1.83 4.09 10.65
CA ALA A 16 2.98 3.37 11.16
C ALA A 16 2.91 1.83 11.00
N ASN A 17 2.25 1.35 9.95
CA ASN A 17 2.18 -0.08 9.65
C ASN A 17 3.49 -0.59 9.05
N SER A 18 3.95 -1.75 9.52
CA SER A 18 5.10 -2.45 8.90
C SER A 18 4.83 -2.76 7.42
N PHE A 19 3.63 -3.27 7.14
CA PHE A 19 3.08 -3.45 5.79
C PHE A 19 1.68 -2.86 5.79
N ASP A 20 1.39 -1.92 4.89
CA ASP A 20 0.07 -1.27 4.82
C ASP A 20 -1.01 -2.28 4.42
N VAL A 21 -0.75 -3.07 3.39
CA VAL A 21 -1.57 -4.22 2.99
C VAL A 21 -0.67 -5.39 2.57
N ALA A 22 -1.02 -6.60 2.99
CA ALA A 22 -0.40 -7.85 2.57
C ALA A 22 -1.47 -8.74 1.91
N THR A 23 -1.20 -9.21 0.70
CA THR A 23 -2.12 -10.07 -0.06
C THR A 23 -1.39 -11.26 -0.68
N ASN A 24 -2.03 -12.43 -0.69
CA ASN A 24 -1.51 -13.68 -1.25
C ASN A 24 -2.07 -13.99 -2.65
N GLY A 25 -2.94 -13.12 -3.18
CA GLY A 25 -3.57 -13.27 -4.49
C GLY A 25 -2.92 -12.38 -5.54
N ARG A 26 -2.72 -12.92 -6.76
CA ARG A 26 -2.38 -12.11 -7.96
C ARG A 26 -3.49 -11.14 -8.35
N GLN A 27 -4.70 -11.40 -7.86
CA GLN A 27 -5.91 -10.64 -8.13
C GLN A 27 -6.49 -10.25 -6.77
N ASN A 28 -6.64 -8.94 -6.54
CA ASN A 28 -7.34 -8.44 -5.36
C ASN A 28 -8.74 -8.01 -5.76
N TYR A 29 -9.70 -8.44 -4.95
CA TYR A 29 -11.12 -8.10 -5.07
C TYR A 29 -11.54 -7.09 -3.99
N SER A 30 -10.63 -6.74 -3.06
CA SER A 30 -10.86 -5.75 -2.03
C SER A 30 -10.80 -4.33 -2.59
N THR A 31 -11.75 -3.50 -2.19
CA THR A 31 -11.85 -2.09 -2.61
C THR A 31 -11.30 -1.19 -1.51
N PHE A 32 -10.41 -0.28 -1.87
CA PHE A 32 -9.87 0.75 -0.97
C PHE A 32 -10.30 2.12 -1.51
N ARG A 33 -10.94 2.92 -0.67
CA ARG A 33 -11.38 4.26 -1.07
C ARG A 33 -11.37 5.24 0.10
N GLY A 34 -10.80 6.43 -0.11
CA GLY A 34 -10.90 7.50 0.87
C GLY A 34 -10.15 7.22 2.16
N ASN A 35 -9.17 6.30 2.14
CA ASN A 35 -8.36 6.01 3.32
C ASN A 35 -7.24 7.05 3.48
N ARG A 36 -6.78 7.22 4.71
CA ARG A 36 -5.64 8.07 5.07
C ARG A 36 -4.41 7.19 5.23
N TRP A 37 -3.34 7.50 4.49
CA TRP A 37 -2.10 6.73 4.53
C TRP A 37 -0.93 7.64 4.91
N ASP A 38 -0.21 7.29 5.96
CA ASP A 38 0.94 8.05 6.44
C ASP A 38 2.10 8.15 5.42
N ARG A 39 2.22 7.12 4.59
CA ARG A 39 3.16 7.02 3.46
C ARG A 39 2.63 7.66 2.18
N TYR A 40 1.41 8.20 2.15
CA TYR A 40 0.93 8.94 0.98
C TYR A 40 1.76 10.22 0.80
N ARG A 41 2.16 10.46 -0.45
CA ARG A 41 3.00 11.60 -0.87
C ARG A 41 2.48 12.25 -2.16
N GLY A 42 1.23 11.98 -2.51
CA GLY A 42 0.59 12.62 -3.66
C GLY A 42 0.26 14.08 -3.38
N TYR A 43 -0.46 14.68 -4.31
CA TYR A 43 -0.86 16.09 -4.29
C TYR A 43 -2.34 16.21 -4.60
N ASP A 44 -2.90 17.35 -4.21
CA ASP A 44 -4.29 17.73 -4.40
C ASP A 44 -4.30 19.13 -5.05
N LEU A 45 -4.58 19.18 -6.37
CA LEU A 45 -4.59 20.41 -7.15
C LEU A 45 -5.94 21.13 -7.08
N ASP A 46 -7.05 20.41 -6.95
CA ASP A 46 -8.40 20.97 -6.94
C ASP A 46 -8.90 21.35 -5.53
N ARG A 47 -8.15 20.94 -4.50
CA ARG A 47 -8.33 21.23 -3.07
C ARG A 47 -9.60 20.61 -2.50
N ASP A 48 -9.97 19.43 -2.96
CA ASP A 48 -11.13 18.69 -2.45
C ASP A 48 -10.82 17.83 -1.20
N GLY A 49 -9.55 17.73 -0.81
CA GLY A 49 -9.07 16.95 0.34
C GLY A 49 -8.72 15.50 0.02
N PHE A 50 -8.86 15.09 -1.24
CA PHE A 50 -8.41 13.81 -1.79
C PHE A 50 -7.22 14.04 -2.72
N GLY A 51 -6.35 13.03 -2.82
CA GLY A 51 -5.18 13.11 -3.66
C GLY A 51 -5.48 12.71 -5.10
N ASP A 52 -4.97 13.50 -6.06
CA ASP A 52 -5.16 13.31 -7.51
C ASP A 52 -4.46 12.05 -8.06
N VAL A 53 -3.55 11.48 -7.28
CA VAL A 53 -2.76 10.30 -7.65
C VAL A 53 -3.11 9.16 -6.70
N GLY A 54 -3.62 8.04 -7.20
CA GLY A 54 -3.97 6.94 -6.31
C GLY A 54 -2.76 6.34 -5.56
N PHE A 55 -3.02 5.77 -4.39
CA PHE A 55 -2.01 5.18 -3.52
C PHE A 55 -1.97 3.65 -3.65
N ARG A 56 -0.78 3.06 -3.72
CA ARG A 56 -0.59 1.60 -3.75
C ARG A 56 -0.02 1.14 -2.41
N PRO A 57 -0.82 0.51 -1.53
CA PRO A 57 -0.40 0.14 -0.18
C PRO A 57 0.33 -1.22 -0.10
N VAL A 58 0.74 -1.80 -1.23
CA VAL A 58 1.43 -3.10 -1.27
C VAL A 58 2.86 -2.91 -1.72
N SER A 59 3.81 -3.30 -0.85
CA SER A 59 5.25 -3.36 -1.18
C SER A 59 5.62 -4.73 -1.76
N VAL A 60 6.56 -4.79 -2.70
CA VAL A 60 7.14 -6.04 -3.23
C VAL A 60 7.77 -6.86 -2.10
N PHE A 61 8.37 -6.21 -1.09
CA PHE A 61 8.94 -6.91 0.06
C PHE A 61 7.89 -7.69 0.86
N SER A 62 6.64 -7.20 0.91
CA SER A 62 5.54 -7.92 1.57
C SER A 62 5.28 -9.29 0.93
N HIS A 63 5.46 -9.41 -0.39
CA HIS A 63 5.34 -10.68 -1.11
C HIS A 63 6.50 -11.61 -0.77
N VAL A 64 7.73 -11.08 -0.71
CA VAL A 64 8.93 -11.87 -0.35
C VAL A 64 8.77 -12.46 1.04
N VAL A 65 8.28 -11.69 2.00
CA VAL A 65 8.03 -12.14 3.38
C VAL A 65 6.92 -13.19 3.46
N GLN A 66 5.87 -13.06 2.64
CA GLN A 66 4.82 -14.06 2.58
C GLN A 66 5.34 -15.43 2.10
N ASP A 67 6.18 -15.43 1.07
CA ASP A 67 6.79 -16.67 0.56
C ASP A 67 7.89 -17.19 1.49
N GLN A 68 8.65 -16.29 2.10
CA GLN A 68 9.83 -16.58 2.90
C GLN A 68 9.77 -15.84 4.24
N GLY A 69 9.05 -16.41 5.21
CA GLY A 69 8.90 -15.84 6.55
C GLY A 69 10.20 -15.37 7.23
N PRO A 70 11.34 -16.10 7.13
CA PRO A 70 12.61 -15.65 7.70
C PRO A 70 13.14 -14.32 7.14
N ALA A 71 12.68 -13.89 5.96
CA ALA A 71 13.06 -12.61 5.36
C ALA A 71 12.62 -11.42 6.22
N LEU A 72 11.69 -11.59 7.17
CA LEU A 72 11.28 -10.55 8.13
C LEU A 72 12.45 -9.90 8.87
N ILE A 73 13.56 -10.61 9.07
CA ILE A 73 14.76 -10.04 9.70
C ILE A 73 15.33 -8.84 8.93
N LEU A 74 15.02 -8.73 7.64
CA LEU A 74 15.45 -7.66 6.75
C LEU A 74 14.52 -6.44 6.74
N LEU A 75 13.40 -6.46 7.47
CA LEU A 75 12.32 -5.44 7.41
C LEU A 75 12.81 -4.00 7.61
N ARG A 76 13.91 -3.78 8.33
CA ARG A 76 14.53 -2.46 8.56
C ARG A 76 15.96 -2.38 8.03
N SER A 77 16.26 -3.16 7.00
CA SER A 77 17.56 -3.14 6.34
C SER A 77 17.56 -2.16 5.18
N LEU A 78 18.74 -1.65 4.84
CA LEU A 78 18.96 -0.80 3.67
C LEU A 78 18.45 -1.44 2.36
N PHE A 79 18.43 -2.77 2.29
CA PHE A 79 17.91 -3.50 1.13
C PHE A 79 16.42 -3.20 0.90
N VAL A 80 15.62 -3.16 1.96
CA VAL A 80 14.18 -2.85 1.86
C VAL A 80 13.98 -1.39 1.47
N ASP A 81 14.78 -0.48 2.02
CA ASP A 81 14.71 0.95 1.64
C ASP A 81 15.02 1.17 0.15
N LEU A 82 16.01 0.45 -0.37
CA LEU A 82 16.36 0.48 -1.79
C LEU A 82 15.27 -0.12 -2.67
N LEU A 83 14.66 -1.22 -2.22
CA LEU A 83 13.56 -1.87 -2.93
C LEU A 83 12.33 -0.96 -3.01
N ASP A 84 11.94 -0.34 -1.90
CA ASP A 84 10.86 0.65 -1.86
C ASP A 84 11.14 1.86 -2.77
N GLY A 85 12.40 2.30 -2.84
CA GLY A 85 12.85 3.33 -3.78
C GLY A 85 12.71 2.90 -5.24
N ALA A 86 13.09 1.65 -5.55
CA ALA A 86 12.97 1.08 -6.89
C ALA A 86 11.51 0.93 -7.33
N GLU A 87 10.60 0.56 -6.43
CA GLU A 87 9.16 0.48 -6.71
C GLU A 87 8.56 1.83 -7.12
N ARG A 88 9.00 2.92 -6.47
CA ARG A 88 8.56 4.29 -6.82
C ARG A 88 9.09 4.72 -8.19
N ALA A 89 10.32 4.35 -8.53
CA ALA A 89 10.94 4.67 -9.82
C ALA A 89 10.40 3.80 -10.96
N PHE A 90 10.06 2.54 -10.67
CA PHE A 90 9.62 1.54 -11.64
C PHE A 90 8.31 0.86 -11.19
N PRO A 91 7.15 1.50 -11.44
CA PRO A 91 5.85 1.03 -10.98
C PRO A 91 5.38 -0.31 -11.56
N LEU A 92 6.15 -0.88 -12.51
CA LEU A 92 5.94 -2.18 -13.14
C LEU A 92 6.43 -3.35 -12.25
N LEU A 93 7.28 -3.07 -11.25
CA LEU A 93 7.82 -4.08 -10.33
C LEU A 93 6.77 -4.63 -9.37
N THR A 94 5.67 -3.91 -9.17
CA THR A 94 4.55 -4.32 -8.32
C THR A 94 3.37 -4.68 -9.22
N PRO A 95 3.21 -5.96 -9.65
CA PRO A 95 2.13 -6.37 -10.56
C PRO A 95 0.76 -6.45 -9.88
N ILE A 96 0.66 -6.04 -8.61
CA ILE A 96 -0.54 -6.15 -7.80
C ILE A 96 -1.39 -4.90 -8.01
N THR A 97 -2.55 -5.07 -8.64
CA THR A 97 -3.52 -4.01 -8.94
C THR A 97 -4.36 -3.65 -7.72
N LEU A 98 -3.73 -3.39 -6.58
CA LEU A 98 -4.39 -2.88 -5.39
C LEU A 98 -3.99 -1.41 -5.22
N GLN A 99 -4.97 -0.54 -5.41
CA GLN A 99 -4.79 0.90 -5.40
C GLN A 99 -6.01 1.55 -4.74
N ASP A 100 -5.77 2.51 -3.86
CA ASP A 100 -6.79 3.47 -3.41
C ASP A 100 -6.80 4.61 -4.44
N GLU A 101 -7.88 4.77 -5.19
CA GLU A 101 -7.98 5.78 -6.25
C GLU A 101 -8.14 7.20 -5.71
N SER A 102 -8.64 7.35 -4.48
CA SER A 102 -8.94 8.66 -3.87
C SER A 102 -8.44 8.66 -2.43
N PRO A 103 -7.12 8.58 -2.19
CA PRO A 103 -6.57 8.65 -0.84
C PRO A 103 -6.81 10.04 -0.24
N ARG A 104 -7.13 10.12 1.04
CA ARG A 104 -7.29 11.41 1.73
C ARG A 104 -5.95 12.05 2.01
N MET A 105 -5.86 13.37 1.83
CA MET A 105 -4.63 14.15 2.05
C MET A 105 -4.26 14.31 3.53
N GLU A 106 -5.27 14.45 4.40
CA GLU A 106 -5.02 14.77 5.81
C GLU A 106 -4.95 13.53 6.70
N LEU A 107 -3.95 13.48 7.58
CA LEU A 107 -3.85 12.54 8.69
C LEU A 107 -4.51 13.13 9.94
N GLN A 108 -5.78 13.52 9.87
CA GLN A 108 -6.53 13.99 11.05
C GLN A 108 -7.57 12.92 11.50
N PRO A 109 -7.73 12.73 12.82
CA PRO A 109 -8.77 11.86 13.40
C PRO A 109 -10.18 12.45 13.29
#